data_AF-A0A660VQW3-F1
#
_entry.id   AF-A0A660VQW3-F1
#
_cell.length_a   1.000
_cell.length_b   1.000
_cell.length_c   1.000
_cell.angle_alpha   90.00
_cell.angle_beta   90.00
_cell.angle_gamma   90.00
#
_symmetry.space_group_name_H-M   'P 1'
#
loop_
_entity.id
_entity.type
_entity.pdbx_description
1 polymer ?
#
loop_
_entity_poly.entity_id
_entity_poly.type
_entity_poly.pdbx_seq_one_letter_code
_entity_poly.pdbx_strand_id
1 'polypeptide(L)'
;MRRSLLAPALVLACALLANWPALQGSFVYDDRAYVVENPVVQGAAPLWGSALGHAEQALWRPLTVASWRAQWHPGVSAEPFLLLNLILHAATALLVLRLGRRLGLSPWAAAVGAALFAVHPAHAEAIAWVTGRSELLATLLVCAAWWAHLSANRTAAWLALPLLALACASKENAFVAPALIGLGQLLSGRRGQPPSPGSRPRLAALFAVSGGMFLLRASVLPEALPAEGPYHQTPLAGRAGVALNVVGQAVKLLLAPSPLRIHYDRHELLGAQPTLLIATAALAMVALLLWRRQRMLACLLLGVPVALAPVLHLLPMGEPFAERFLYLPSVPFCLAAGGLLTLLGRREPRGPGLAVVLTGAALLAGLLASRQAVAVFRDDLSLWAHAARVAPDLAVVRFNHATFLERAGRFLSEDELRPGVADELRASLRLHPDHRYAAFAHQTLGHLALGALGTDLPDAVEASRHYHLALEKDPSLVDARLDLAGIALSRPDVVPLLEAQALAATLLAEPKLEPERRMAASQLLLELSAAPAAPPR
;
A
#
# COMPACT_ATOMS: atom_id res chain seq x y z
N MET A 1 -29.00 -11.78 -28.13
CA MET A 1 -27.73 -11.00 -28.14
C MET A 1 -27.77 -9.72 -27.31
N ARG A 2 -28.77 -8.83 -27.39
CA ARG A 2 -28.72 -7.54 -26.65
C ARG A 2 -28.71 -7.66 -25.12
N ARG A 3 -29.45 -8.61 -24.52
CA ARG A 3 -29.49 -8.81 -23.05
C ARG A 3 -28.20 -9.42 -22.45
N SER A 4 -27.38 -10.13 -23.24
CA SER A 4 -26.16 -10.78 -22.72
C SER A 4 -25.00 -9.82 -22.48
N LEU A 5 -25.03 -8.63 -23.09
CA LEU A 5 -24.00 -7.60 -22.95
C LEU A 5 -24.29 -6.57 -21.85
N LEU A 6 -25.53 -6.50 -21.34
CA LEU A 6 -25.94 -5.52 -20.33
C LEU A 6 -25.12 -5.63 -19.03
N ALA A 7 -24.96 -6.84 -18.49
CA ALA A 7 -24.21 -7.03 -17.25
C ALA A 7 -22.71 -6.69 -17.41
N PRO A 8 -22.00 -7.16 -18.45
CA PRO A 8 -20.63 -6.69 -18.72
C PRO A 8 -20.53 -5.17 -18.91
N ALA A 9 -21.45 -4.56 -19.67
CA ALA A 9 -21.44 -3.11 -19.90
C ALA A 9 -21.67 -2.32 -18.61
N LEU A 10 -22.58 -2.78 -17.74
CA LEU A 10 -22.82 -2.16 -16.43
C LEU A 10 -21.59 -2.27 -15.53
N VAL A 11 -20.97 -3.45 -15.43
CA VAL A 11 -19.75 -3.65 -14.61
C VAL A 11 -18.61 -2.77 -15.11
N LEU A 12 -18.44 -2.66 -16.43
CA LEU A 12 -17.46 -1.78 -17.04
C LEU A 12 -17.77 -0.31 -16.72
N ALA A 13 -19.02 0.13 -16.86
CA ALA A 13 -19.44 1.48 -16.52
C ALA A 13 -19.22 1.79 -15.04
N CYS A 14 -19.54 0.86 -14.14
CA CYS A 14 -19.26 0.97 -12.71
C CYS A 14 -17.77 1.19 -12.44
N ALA A 15 -16.89 0.35 -13.01
CA ALA A 15 -15.45 0.44 -12.82
C ALA A 15 -14.88 1.78 -13.31
N LEU A 16 -15.30 2.23 -14.50
CA LEU A 16 -14.83 3.48 -15.08
C LEU A 16 -15.40 4.70 -14.35
N LEU A 17 -16.72 4.76 -14.14
CA LEU A 17 -17.36 5.93 -13.53
C LEU A 17 -16.94 6.11 -12.07
N ALA A 18 -16.69 5.04 -11.31
CA ALA A 18 -16.23 5.13 -9.93
C ALA A 18 -14.80 5.64 -9.81
N ASN A 19 -13.94 5.26 -10.75
CA ASN A 19 -12.48 5.39 -10.56
C ASN A 19 -11.80 6.30 -11.59
N TRP A 20 -12.52 6.91 -12.54
CA TRP A 20 -11.94 7.86 -13.50
C TRP A 20 -11.15 9.03 -12.89
N PRO A 21 -11.45 9.55 -11.67
CA PRO A 21 -10.63 10.61 -11.08
C PRO A 21 -9.17 10.19 -10.85
N ALA A 22 -8.86 8.88 -10.87
CA ALA A 22 -7.48 8.38 -10.76
C ALA A 22 -6.60 8.93 -11.87
N LEU A 23 -7.15 9.23 -13.04
CA LEU A 23 -6.38 9.76 -14.18
C LEU A 23 -5.88 11.19 -13.93
N GLN A 24 -6.39 11.87 -12.91
CA GLN A 24 -5.92 13.19 -12.48
C GLN A 24 -4.77 13.11 -11.48
N GLY A 25 -4.29 11.91 -11.14
CA GLY A 25 -3.22 11.69 -10.19
C GLY A 25 -1.83 11.96 -10.74
N SER A 26 -0.93 12.41 -9.86
CA SER A 26 0.51 12.46 -10.08
C SER A 26 1.20 11.21 -9.52
N PHE A 27 2.53 11.13 -9.65
CA PHE A 27 3.29 10.22 -8.81
C PHE A 27 3.16 10.69 -7.37
N VAL A 28 2.80 9.78 -6.47
CA VAL A 28 2.60 10.07 -5.06
C VAL A 28 3.30 9.03 -4.21
N TYR A 29 3.57 9.39 -2.96
CA TYR A 29 4.22 8.56 -1.96
C TYR A 29 5.59 8.07 -2.44
N ASP A 30 5.74 6.76 -2.59
CA ASP A 30 6.96 6.06 -2.98
C ASP A 30 7.01 5.72 -4.48
N ASP A 31 6.06 6.20 -5.30
CA ASP A 31 6.05 5.96 -6.75
C ASP A 31 7.33 6.45 -7.43
N ARG A 32 7.90 7.56 -6.97
CA ARG A 32 9.17 8.07 -7.50
C ARG A 32 10.31 7.07 -7.30
N ALA A 33 10.44 6.54 -6.09
CA ALA A 33 11.48 5.57 -5.76
C ALA A 33 11.29 4.24 -6.50
N TYR A 34 10.05 3.74 -6.59
CA TYR A 34 9.79 2.44 -7.22
C TYR A 34 9.71 2.46 -8.74
N VAL A 35 9.34 3.59 -9.34
CA VAL A 35 9.04 3.69 -10.78
C VAL A 35 9.97 4.67 -11.50
N VAL A 36 10.08 5.90 -11.01
CA VAL A 36 10.77 6.98 -11.76
C VAL A 36 12.29 6.83 -11.67
N GLU A 37 12.80 6.62 -10.46
CA GLU A 37 14.23 6.60 -10.12
C GLU A 37 14.81 5.17 -10.10
N ASN A 38 13.96 4.16 -10.25
CA ASN A 38 14.34 2.76 -10.12
C ASN A 38 15.24 2.29 -11.28
N PRO A 39 16.51 1.89 -11.03
CA PRO A 39 17.44 1.46 -12.07
C PRO A 39 16.94 0.25 -12.89
N VAL A 40 16.14 -0.63 -12.31
CA VAL A 40 15.57 -1.81 -12.99
C VAL A 40 14.50 -1.38 -14.01
N VAL A 41 13.70 -0.36 -13.66
CA VAL A 41 12.69 0.24 -14.54
C VAL A 41 13.35 1.00 -15.68
N GLN A 42 14.40 1.77 -15.37
CA GLN A 42 15.19 2.52 -16.36
C GLN A 42 16.01 1.62 -17.30
N GLY A 43 16.20 0.35 -16.90
CA GLY A 43 16.89 -0.66 -17.68
C GLY A 43 18.38 -0.78 -17.45
N ALA A 44 18.89 -0.14 -16.40
CA ALA A 44 20.27 -0.24 -15.93
C ALA A 44 20.54 -1.55 -15.14
N ALA A 45 19.50 -2.29 -14.75
CA ALA A 45 19.60 -3.55 -14.01
C ALA A 45 18.68 -4.66 -14.58
N PRO A 46 19.00 -5.95 -14.36
CA PRO A 46 18.22 -7.07 -14.90
C PRO A 46 16.86 -7.23 -14.21
N LEU A 47 15.79 -7.38 -14.98
CA LEU A 47 14.41 -7.48 -14.46
C LEU A 47 14.21 -8.64 -13.46
N TRP A 48 14.66 -9.84 -13.80
CA TRP A 48 14.41 -11.05 -13.02
C TRP A 48 15.41 -11.29 -11.89
N GLY A 49 16.60 -10.68 -11.98
CA GLY A 49 17.69 -10.85 -11.03
C GLY A 49 17.81 -9.73 -10.01
N SER A 50 16.85 -8.81 -9.95
CA SER A 50 16.91 -7.64 -9.06
C SER A 50 15.80 -7.68 -8.01
N ALA A 51 16.15 -7.29 -6.78
CA ALA A 51 15.17 -6.92 -5.77
C ALA A 51 14.47 -5.60 -6.14
N LEU A 52 13.28 -5.38 -5.60
CA LEU A 52 12.51 -4.15 -5.73
C LEU A 52 12.56 -3.36 -4.41
N GLY A 53 12.90 -2.08 -4.48
CA GLY A 53 12.99 -1.23 -3.28
C GLY A 53 14.21 -1.53 -2.43
N HIS A 54 14.07 -1.31 -1.13
CA HIS A 54 15.14 -1.51 -0.18
C HIS A 54 15.29 -3.00 0.16
N ALA A 55 16.53 -3.43 0.45
CA ALA A 55 16.85 -4.83 0.66
C ALA A 55 16.04 -5.44 1.83
N GLU A 56 15.81 -4.67 2.90
CA GLU A 56 15.04 -5.10 4.07
C GLU A 56 13.55 -5.39 3.78
N GLN A 57 13.02 -4.92 2.66
CA GLN A 57 11.62 -5.14 2.28
C GLN A 57 11.41 -6.51 1.60
N ALA A 58 12.49 -7.16 1.15
CA ALA A 58 12.47 -8.46 0.49
C ALA A 58 11.43 -8.56 -0.67
N LEU A 59 11.31 -7.52 -1.50
CA LEU A 59 10.33 -7.52 -2.60
C LEU A 59 10.97 -8.02 -3.91
N TRP A 60 10.28 -8.91 -4.60
CA TRP A 60 10.64 -9.39 -5.93
C TRP A 60 9.39 -9.48 -6.80
N ARG A 61 9.26 -8.57 -7.77
CA ARG A 61 8.04 -8.37 -8.57
C ARG A 61 8.36 -8.09 -10.05
N PRO A 62 9.12 -8.97 -10.74
CA PRO A 62 9.67 -8.71 -12.07
C PRO A 62 8.59 -8.42 -13.13
N LEU A 63 7.40 -9.03 -13.04
CA LEU A 63 6.34 -8.75 -14.01
C LEU A 63 5.75 -7.34 -13.83
N THR A 64 5.59 -6.90 -12.59
CA THR A 64 5.13 -5.55 -12.29
C THR A 64 6.17 -4.52 -12.77
N VAL A 65 7.45 -4.74 -12.45
CA VAL A 65 8.54 -3.87 -12.90
C VAL A 65 8.64 -3.82 -14.43
N ALA A 66 8.51 -4.97 -15.11
CA ALA A 66 8.48 -5.03 -16.56
C ALA A 66 7.34 -4.19 -17.16
N SER A 67 6.17 -4.18 -16.50
CA SER A 67 5.03 -3.36 -16.94
C SER A 67 5.29 -1.86 -16.78
N TRP A 68 6.04 -1.44 -15.75
CA TRP A 68 6.45 -0.05 -15.60
C TRP A 68 7.52 0.33 -16.61
N ARG A 69 8.54 -0.53 -16.80
CA ARG A 69 9.61 -0.34 -17.78
C ARG A 69 9.08 -0.16 -19.20
N ALA A 70 8.02 -0.87 -19.56
CA ALA A 70 7.39 -0.73 -20.87
C ALA A 70 6.75 0.65 -21.12
N GLN A 71 6.49 1.43 -20.06
CA GLN A 71 5.88 2.77 -20.15
C GLN A 71 6.85 3.89 -19.76
N TRP A 72 7.99 3.56 -19.17
CA TRP A 72 8.93 4.53 -18.61
C TRP A 72 9.77 5.19 -19.71
N HIS A 73 9.96 6.51 -19.57
CA HIS A 73 10.94 7.30 -20.31
C HIS A 73 11.34 8.52 -19.47
N PRO A 74 12.46 9.22 -19.78
CA PRO A 74 12.82 10.45 -19.10
C PRO A 74 11.68 11.48 -19.18
N GLY A 75 11.32 12.08 -18.03
CA GLY A 75 10.24 13.07 -17.94
C GLY A 75 8.81 12.51 -18.06
N VAL A 76 8.61 11.19 -17.94
CA VAL A 76 7.28 10.58 -17.99
C VAL A 76 6.37 11.11 -16.87
N SER A 77 5.08 11.28 -17.15
CA SER A 77 4.04 11.61 -16.16
C SER A 77 3.35 10.35 -15.61
N ALA A 78 2.57 10.47 -14.54
CA ALA A 78 1.86 9.33 -13.95
C ALA A 78 0.65 8.84 -14.77
N GLU A 79 0.06 9.70 -15.60
CA GLU A 79 -1.21 9.45 -16.30
C GLU A 79 -1.23 8.13 -17.11
N PRO A 80 -0.23 7.79 -17.97
CA PRO A 80 -0.26 6.54 -18.71
C PRO A 80 -0.22 5.32 -17.81
N PHE A 81 0.40 5.44 -16.63
CA PHE A 81 0.48 4.36 -15.67
C PHE A 81 -0.87 4.15 -14.96
N LEU A 82 -1.51 5.24 -14.55
CA LEU A 82 -2.81 5.24 -13.88
C LEU A 82 -3.93 4.80 -14.84
N LEU A 83 -3.83 5.15 -16.13
CA LEU A 83 -4.72 4.63 -17.16
C LEU A 83 -4.64 3.10 -17.27
N LEU A 84 -3.43 2.53 -17.28
CA LEU A 84 -3.27 1.08 -17.30
C LEU A 84 -3.81 0.45 -16.01
N ASN A 85 -3.62 1.06 -14.85
CA ASN A 85 -4.21 0.58 -13.60
C ASN A 85 -5.75 0.55 -13.68
N LEU A 86 -6.37 1.61 -14.20
CA LEU A 86 -7.82 1.64 -14.39
C LEU A 86 -8.32 0.56 -15.37
N ILE A 87 -7.59 0.32 -16.47
CA ILE A 87 -7.87 -0.74 -17.43
C ILE A 87 -7.77 -2.12 -16.76
N LEU A 88 -6.71 -2.35 -15.97
CA LEU A 88 -6.52 -3.61 -15.23
C LEU A 88 -7.64 -3.83 -14.21
N HIS A 89 -8.09 -2.79 -13.51
CA HIS A 89 -9.23 -2.87 -12.60
C HIS A 89 -10.52 -3.24 -13.32
N ALA A 90 -10.84 -2.56 -14.43
CA ALA A 90 -12.01 -2.87 -15.25
C ALA A 90 -11.96 -4.31 -15.81
N ALA A 91 -10.81 -4.75 -16.30
CA ALA A 91 -10.60 -6.12 -16.77
C ALA A 91 -10.79 -7.15 -15.64
N THR A 92 -10.30 -6.84 -14.44
CA THR A 92 -10.47 -7.67 -13.24
C THR A 92 -11.95 -7.78 -12.87
N ALA A 93 -12.70 -6.67 -12.82
CA ALA A 93 -14.13 -6.69 -12.50
C ALA A 93 -14.95 -7.53 -13.50
N LEU A 94 -14.65 -7.41 -14.80
CA LEU A 94 -15.26 -8.26 -15.84
C LEU A 94 -14.89 -9.73 -15.67
N LEU A 95 -13.68 -10.03 -15.22
CA LEU A 95 -13.24 -11.38 -14.93
C LEU A 95 -13.90 -11.94 -13.67
N VAL A 96 -14.12 -11.12 -12.63
CA VAL A 96 -14.91 -11.48 -11.43
C VAL A 96 -16.34 -11.86 -11.83
N LEU A 97 -16.98 -11.12 -12.75
CA LEU A 97 -18.29 -11.48 -13.31
C LEU A 97 -18.26 -12.87 -13.96
N ARG A 98 -17.25 -13.13 -14.81
CA ARG A 98 -17.10 -14.44 -15.49
C ARG A 98 -16.80 -15.56 -14.50
N LEU A 99 -15.99 -15.30 -13.49
CA LEU A 99 -15.62 -16.23 -12.44
C LEU A 99 -16.84 -16.60 -11.57
N GLY A 100 -17.62 -15.61 -11.12
CA GLY A 100 -18.84 -15.85 -10.35
C GLY A 100 -19.84 -16.74 -11.10
N ARG A 101 -20.03 -16.51 -12.40
CA ARG A 101 -20.86 -17.39 -13.27
C ARG A 101 -20.28 -18.80 -13.38
N ARG A 102 -18.96 -18.93 -13.50
CA ARG A 102 -18.28 -20.23 -13.62
C ARG A 102 -18.30 -21.03 -12.33
N LEU A 103 -18.26 -20.35 -11.19
CA LEU A 103 -18.48 -20.94 -9.85
C LEU A 103 -19.93 -21.37 -9.65
N GLY A 104 -20.86 -20.89 -10.47
CA GLY A 104 -22.26 -21.33 -10.46
C GLY A 104 -23.22 -20.38 -9.75
N LEU A 105 -22.81 -19.14 -9.47
CA LEU A 105 -23.74 -18.09 -9.07
C LEU A 105 -24.73 -17.80 -10.20
N SER A 106 -25.93 -17.36 -9.83
CA SER A 106 -26.91 -16.90 -10.82
C SER A 106 -26.34 -15.69 -11.61
N PRO A 107 -26.79 -15.46 -12.86
CA PRO A 107 -26.30 -14.33 -13.65
C PRO A 107 -26.44 -12.97 -12.96
N TRP A 108 -27.51 -12.79 -12.17
CA TRP A 108 -27.75 -11.60 -11.36
C TRP A 108 -26.76 -11.50 -10.18
N ALA A 109 -26.63 -12.55 -9.38
CA ALA A 109 -25.69 -12.59 -8.25
C ALA A 109 -24.24 -12.29 -8.68
N ALA A 110 -23.80 -12.86 -9.80
CA ALA A 110 -22.48 -12.59 -10.35
C ALA A 110 -22.33 -11.15 -10.88
N ALA A 111 -23.39 -10.58 -11.47
CA ALA A 111 -23.40 -9.19 -11.93
C ALA A 111 -23.33 -8.20 -10.75
N VAL A 112 -24.15 -8.42 -9.72
CA VAL A 112 -24.13 -7.59 -8.50
C VAL A 112 -22.78 -7.71 -7.80
N GLY A 113 -22.26 -8.92 -7.61
CA GLY A 113 -20.95 -9.09 -6.96
C GLY A 113 -19.80 -8.45 -7.73
N ALA A 114 -19.80 -8.54 -9.06
CA ALA A 114 -18.79 -7.86 -9.88
C ALA A 114 -18.95 -6.34 -9.90
N ALA A 115 -20.18 -5.82 -9.88
CA ALA A 115 -20.44 -4.40 -9.80
C ALA A 115 -20.04 -3.82 -8.43
N LEU A 116 -20.33 -4.53 -7.33
CA LEU A 116 -19.87 -4.17 -5.98
C LEU A 116 -18.34 -4.14 -5.90
N PHE A 117 -17.67 -5.13 -6.49
CA PHE A 117 -16.20 -5.13 -6.60
C PHE A 117 -15.70 -3.91 -7.39
N ALA A 118 -16.34 -3.58 -8.52
CA ALA A 118 -15.93 -2.47 -9.39
C ALA A 118 -16.05 -1.08 -8.74
N VAL A 119 -16.94 -0.92 -7.75
CA VAL A 119 -17.18 0.36 -7.06
C VAL A 119 -16.73 0.31 -5.60
N HIS A 120 -15.88 -0.64 -5.21
CA HIS A 120 -15.48 -0.78 -3.82
C HIS A 120 -14.40 0.27 -3.46
N PRO A 121 -14.64 1.20 -2.53
CA PRO A 121 -13.71 2.31 -2.26
C PRO A 121 -12.39 1.87 -1.64
N ALA A 122 -12.36 0.74 -0.91
CA ALA A 122 -11.10 0.16 -0.43
C ALA A 122 -10.11 -0.23 -1.54
N HIS A 123 -10.50 -0.17 -2.82
CA HIS A 123 -9.60 -0.38 -3.95
C HIS A 123 -8.86 0.89 -4.39
N ALA A 124 -9.19 2.05 -3.81
CA ALA A 124 -8.62 3.33 -4.22
C ALA A 124 -7.09 3.31 -4.23
N GLU A 125 -6.47 2.81 -3.16
CA GLU A 125 -5.02 2.66 -3.07
C GLU A 125 -4.44 1.73 -4.15
N ALA A 126 -5.14 0.65 -4.54
CA ALA A 126 -4.65 -0.23 -5.60
C ALA A 126 -4.76 0.40 -7.01
N ILE A 127 -5.73 1.29 -7.21
CA ILE A 127 -6.07 1.88 -8.52
C ILE A 127 -5.32 3.20 -8.76
N ALA A 128 -5.30 4.08 -7.76
CA ALA A 128 -4.90 5.48 -7.88
C ALA A 128 -3.43 5.75 -7.49
N TRP A 129 -2.73 4.74 -6.97
CA TRP A 129 -1.28 4.75 -6.74
C TRP A 129 -0.60 3.91 -7.82
N VAL A 130 0.43 4.43 -8.48
CA VAL A 130 1.03 3.73 -9.65
C VAL A 130 1.62 2.39 -9.22
N THR A 131 2.27 2.34 -8.06
CA THR A 131 2.87 1.14 -7.49
C THR A 131 1.83 0.08 -7.07
N GLY A 132 0.58 0.51 -6.86
CA GLY A 132 -0.60 -0.32 -6.62
C GLY A 132 -0.88 -1.34 -7.74
N ARG A 133 -0.30 -1.13 -8.93
CA ARG A 133 -0.36 -2.06 -10.07
C ARG A 133 -0.05 -3.52 -9.72
N SER A 134 0.85 -3.74 -8.76
CA SER A 134 1.19 -5.10 -8.29
C SER A 134 -0.04 -5.88 -7.81
N GLU A 135 -0.98 -5.23 -7.11
CA GLU A 135 -2.23 -5.87 -6.64
C GLU A 135 -3.17 -6.20 -7.81
N LEU A 136 -3.26 -5.26 -8.77
CA LEU A 136 -4.13 -5.37 -9.94
C LEU A 136 -3.71 -6.52 -10.84
N LEU A 137 -2.42 -6.60 -11.18
CA LEU A 137 -1.85 -7.68 -12.00
C LEU A 137 -2.00 -9.03 -11.30
N ALA A 138 -1.61 -9.11 -10.03
CA ALA A 138 -1.70 -10.36 -9.27
C ALA A 138 -3.15 -10.85 -9.20
N THR A 139 -4.10 -9.99 -8.85
CA THR A 139 -5.51 -10.39 -8.70
C THR A 139 -6.16 -10.75 -10.04
N LEU A 140 -5.87 -10.00 -11.10
CA LEU A 140 -6.32 -10.33 -12.46
C LEU A 140 -5.83 -11.74 -12.86
N LEU A 141 -4.54 -12.01 -12.67
CA LEU A 141 -3.92 -13.28 -13.06
C LEU A 141 -4.37 -14.44 -12.17
N VAL A 142 -4.56 -14.22 -10.86
CA VAL A 142 -5.16 -15.22 -9.95
C VAL A 142 -6.60 -15.54 -10.37
N CYS A 143 -7.42 -14.53 -10.66
CA CYS A 143 -8.79 -14.74 -11.16
C CYS A 143 -8.79 -15.46 -12.51
N ALA A 144 -7.82 -15.17 -13.38
CA ALA A 144 -7.68 -15.81 -14.69
C ALA A 144 -7.27 -17.27 -14.53
N ALA A 145 -6.28 -17.56 -13.67
CA ALA A 145 -5.85 -18.91 -13.35
C ALA A 145 -7.00 -19.72 -12.74
N TRP A 146 -7.77 -19.13 -11.82
CA TRP A 146 -8.94 -19.78 -11.23
C TRP A 146 -10.01 -20.06 -12.29
N TRP A 147 -10.34 -19.08 -13.13
CA TRP A 147 -11.31 -19.24 -14.21
C TRP A 147 -10.87 -20.30 -15.24
N ALA A 148 -9.58 -20.33 -15.60
CA ALA A 148 -8.99 -21.30 -16.50
C ALA A 148 -9.07 -22.70 -15.91
N HIS A 149 -8.65 -22.89 -14.65
CA HIS A 149 -8.62 -24.18 -13.97
C HIS A 149 -10.00 -24.89 -13.89
N LEU A 150 -11.06 -24.08 -13.81
CA LEU A 150 -12.46 -24.52 -13.85
C LEU A 150 -12.98 -24.80 -15.27
N SER A 151 -12.14 -24.71 -16.29
CA SER A 151 -12.52 -25.00 -17.67
C SER A 151 -12.77 -26.49 -17.90
N ALA A 152 -13.83 -26.78 -18.67
CA ALA A 152 -14.12 -28.13 -19.16
C ALA A 152 -13.12 -28.55 -20.25
N ASN A 153 -12.58 -27.59 -21.01
CA ASN A 153 -11.53 -27.87 -21.99
C ASN A 153 -10.20 -28.10 -21.24
N ARG A 154 -9.63 -29.30 -21.40
CA ARG A 154 -8.40 -29.73 -20.71
C ARG A 154 -7.23 -28.79 -21.01
N THR A 155 -7.00 -28.43 -22.26
CA THR A 155 -5.91 -27.52 -22.67
C THR A 155 -6.06 -26.16 -22.02
N ALA A 156 -7.27 -25.59 -22.08
CA ALA A 156 -7.56 -24.30 -21.44
C ALA A 156 -7.41 -24.37 -19.91
N ALA A 157 -7.65 -25.52 -19.28
CA ALA A 157 -7.47 -25.68 -17.84
C ALA A 157 -6.01 -25.69 -17.39
N TRP A 158 -5.09 -26.13 -18.25
CA TRP A 158 -3.65 -26.09 -17.96
C TRP A 158 -3.03 -24.69 -18.10
N LEU A 159 -3.71 -23.74 -18.76
CA LEU A 159 -3.30 -22.33 -18.77
C LEU A 159 -3.27 -21.72 -17.36
N ALA A 160 -3.91 -22.35 -16.37
CA ALA A 160 -3.84 -21.92 -14.98
C ALA A 160 -2.40 -21.92 -14.43
N LEU A 161 -1.52 -22.82 -14.89
CA LEU A 161 -0.13 -22.90 -14.42
C LEU A 161 0.71 -21.67 -14.80
N PRO A 162 0.85 -21.30 -16.09
CA PRO A 162 1.62 -20.10 -16.46
C PRO A 162 0.96 -18.82 -15.95
N LEU A 163 -0.37 -18.74 -15.90
CA LEU A 163 -1.07 -17.59 -15.31
C LEU A 163 -0.73 -17.42 -13.83
N LEU A 164 -0.65 -18.51 -13.06
CA LEU A 164 -0.24 -18.46 -11.67
C LEU A 164 1.23 -18.07 -11.51
N ALA A 165 2.12 -18.60 -12.36
CA ALA A 165 3.53 -18.19 -12.34
C ALA A 165 3.69 -16.67 -12.56
N LEU A 166 2.97 -16.12 -13.53
CA LEU A 166 2.92 -14.68 -13.80
C LEU A 166 2.30 -13.89 -12.63
N ALA A 167 1.28 -14.43 -11.96
CA ALA A 167 0.68 -13.81 -10.78
C ALA A 167 1.70 -13.70 -9.64
N CYS A 168 2.43 -14.79 -9.34
CA CYS A 168 3.51 -14.81 -8.34
C CYS A 168 4.67 -13.88 -8.70
N ALA A 169 4.98 -13.73 -10.00
CA ALA A 169 5.95 -12.76 -10.50
C ALA A 169 5.47 -11.31 -10.42
N SER A 170 4.17 -11.06 -10.21
CA SER A 170 3.61 -9.72 -10.02
C SER A 170 3.61 -9.31 -8.56
N LYS A 171 3.22 -10.22 -7.67
CA LYS A 171 3.15 -9.99 -6.22
C LYS A 171 3.14 -11.31 -5.45
N GLU A 172 3.82 -11.30 -4.31
CA GLU A 172 3.91 -12.40 -3.34
C GLU A 172 2.54 -12.85 -2.80
N ASN A 173 1.54 -11.97 -2.76
CA ASN A 173 0.17 -12.31 -2.35
C ASN A 173 -0.45 -13.42 -3.22
N ALA A 174 0.01 -13.59 -4.46
CA ALA A 174 -0.52 -14.62 -5.36
C ALA A 174 -0.15 -16.06 -4.95
N PHE A 175 0.84 -16.27 -4.07
CA PHE A 175 1.21 -17.61 -3.60
C PHE A 175 0.06 -18.37 -2.91
N VAL A 176 -0.96 -17.65 -2.44
CA VAL A 176 -2.14 -18.26 -1.81
C VAL A 176 -3.20 -18.77 -2.81
N ALA A 177 -3.05 -18.45 -4.09
CA ALA A 177 -4.03 -18.79 -5.12
C ALA A 177 -4.38 -20.29 -5.21
N PRO A 178 -3.45 -21.26 -5.07
CA PRO A 178 -3.82 -22.68 -5.05
C PRO A 178 -4.82 -23.03 -3.95
N ALA A 179 -4.70 -22.43 -2.75
CA ALA A 179 -5.63 -22.66 -1.65
C ALA A 179 -7.02 -22.08 -1.97
N LEU A 180 -7.09 -20.88 -2.54
CA LEU A 180 -8.35 -20.27 -3.01
C LEU A 180 -9.02 -21.10 -4.11
N ILE A 181 -8.24 -21.55 -5.08
CA ILE A 181 -8.71 -22.39 -6.19
C ILE A 181 -9.21 -23.74 -5.66
N GLY A 182 -8.49 -24.36 -4.73
CA GLY A 182 -8.90 -25.60 -4.06
C GLY A 182 -10.21 -25.44 -3.29
N LEU A 183 -10.38 -24.32 -2.57
CA LEU A 183 -11.65 -23.98 -1.92
C LEU A 183 -12.80 -23.86 -2.93
N GLY A 184 -12.54 -23.24 -4.09
CA GLY A 184 -13.50 -23.17 -5.20
C GLY A 184 -13.83 -24.53 -5.86
N GLN A 185 -12.89 -25.48 -5.88
CA GLN A 185 -13.15 -26.83 -6.39
C GLN A 185 -14.11 -27.61 -5.50
N LEU A 186 -13.97 -27.48 -4.16
CA LEU A 186 -14.90 -28.09 -3.20
C LEU A 186 -16.36 -27.63 -3.41
N LEU A 187 -16.54 -26.47 -4.03
CA LEU A 187 -17.83 -25.89 -4.37
C LEU A 187 -18.38 -26.35 -5.72
N SER A 188 -17.51 -26.48 -6.72
CA SER A 188 -17.89 -26.80 -8.10
C SER A 188 -18.31 -28.27 -8.29
N GLY A 189 -17.79 -29.18 -7.46
CA GLY A 189 -18.08 -30.62 -7.52
C GLY A 189 -19.50 -31.05 -7.09
N ARG A 190 -20.43 -30.11 -6.88
CA ARG A 190 -21.79 -30.39 -6.37
C ARG A 190 -22.94 -30.11 -7.33
N ARG A 191 -22.67 -29.86 -8.62
CA ARG A 191 -23.66 -30.06 -9.70
C ARG A 191 -23.92 -31.56 -9.99
N GLY A 192 -23.65 -32.45 -9.04
CA GLY A 192 -23.71 -33.91 -9.23
C GLY A 192 -22.56 -34.50 -10.05
N GLN A 193 -21.59 -33.68 -10.48
CA GLN A 193 -20.43 -34.14 -11.22
C GLN A 193 -19.21 -34.14 -10.30
N PRO A 194 -18.55 -35.29 -10.07
CA PRO A 194 -17.30 -35.32 -9.32
C PRO A 194 -16.27 -34.38 -9.97
N PRO A 195 -15.31 -33.82 -9.19
CA PRO A 195 -14.20 -33.10 -9.78
C PRO A 195 -13.61 -33.95 -10.89
N SER A 196 -13.40 -33.37 -12.08
CA SER A 196 -12.86 -34.15 -13.20
C SER A 196 -11.56 -34.83 -12.75
N PRO A 197 -11.27 -36.08 -13.16
CA PRO A 197 -10.08 -36.81 -12.69
C PRO A 197 -8.77 -36.01 -12.84
N GLY A 198 -8.69 -35.13 -13.84
CA GLY A 198 -7.56 -34.23 -14.06
C GLY A 198 -7.48 -32.99 -13.15
N SER A 199 -8.44 -32.76 -12.27
CA SER A 199 -8.52 -31.53 -11.45
C SER A 199 -7.60 -31.55 -10.22
N ARG A 200 -7.40 -32.73 -9.61
CA ARG A 200 -6.47 -32.96 -8.49
C ARG A 200 -4.99 -32.83 -8.90
N PRO A 201 -4.50 -33.51 -9.96
CA PRO A 201 -3.11 -33.34 -10.38
C PRO A 201 -2.82 -31.91 -10.84
N ARG A 202 -3.79 -31.21 -11.45
CA ARG A 202 -3.66 -29.77 -11.74
C ARG A 202 -3.53 -28.92 -10.48
N LEU A 203 -4.33 -29.19 -9.45
CA LEU A 203 -4.21 -28.47 -8.19
C LEU A 203 -2.84 -28.69 -7.55
N ALA A 204 -2.35 -29.94 -7.52
CA ALA A 204 -0.99 -30.24 -7.06
C ALA A 204 0.07 -29.49 -7.88
N ALA A 205 -0.09 -29.41 -9.20
CA ALA A 205 0.81 -28.64 -10.06
C ALA A 205 0.75 -27.12 -9.77
N LEU A 206 -0.41 -26.56 -9.40
CA LEU A 206 -0.51 -25.15 -8.97
C LEU A 206 0.28 -24.90 -7.66
N PHE A 207 0.21 -25.83 -6.71
CA PHE A 207 1.06 -25.77 -5.50
C PHE A 207 2.55 -25.87 -5.85
N ALA A 208 2.92 -26.79 -6.75
CA ALA A 208 4.30 -26.93 -7.22
C ALA A 208 4.82 -25.66 -7.91
N VAL A 209 4.01 -25.02 -8.76
CA VAL A 209 4.34 -23.73 -9.40
C VAL A 209 4.52 -22.64 -8.35
N SER A 210 3.63 -22.55 -7.36
CA SER A 210 3.75 -21.55 -6.29
C SER A 210 5.02 -21.76 -5.47
N GLY A 211 5.33 -23.01 -5.11
CA GLY A 211 6.57 -23.36 -4.41
C GLY A 211 7.82 -23.07 -5.23
N GLY A 212 7.83 -23.43 -6.52
CA GLY A 212 8.94 -23.13 -7.43
C GLY A 212 9.18 -21.63 -7.60
N MET A 213 8.12 -20.83 -7.74
CA MET A 213 8.21 -19.37 -7.81
C MET A 213 8.69 -18.76 -6.49
N PHE A 214 8.31 -19.34 -5.34
CA PHE A 214 8.83 -18.92 -4.04
C PHE A 214 10.33 -19.20 -3.91
N LEU A 215 10.79 -20.37 -4.35
CA LEU A 215 12.22 -20.72 -4.36
C LEU A 215 13.02 -19.81 -5.30
N LEU A 216 12.48 -19.50 -6.48
CA LEU A 216 13.09 -18.54 -7.41
C LEU A 216 13.21 -17.15 -6.78
N ARG A 217 12.17 -16.68 -6.08
CA ARG A 217 12.23 -15.44 -5.31
C ARG A 217 13.33 -15.51 -4.25
N ALA A 218 13.41 -16.60 -3.50
CA ALA A 218 14.40 -16.78 -2.44
C ALA A 218 15.85 -16.87 -2.97
N SER A 219 16.06 -17.26 -4.23
CA SER A 219 17.40 -17.26 -4.85
C SER A 219 17.86 -15.89 -5.32
N VAL A 220 16.96 -14.91 -5.45
CA VAL A 220 17.28 -13.54 -5.91
C VAL A 220 17.47 -12.60 -4.72
N LEU A 221 16.71 -12.81 -3.64
CA LEU A 221 16.73 -11.93 -2.48
C LEU A 221 17.83 -12.34 -1.49
N PRO A 222 18.54 -11.38 -0.86
CA PRO A 222 19.48 -11.67 0.22
C PRO A 222 18.79 -12.38 1.39
N GLU A 223 17.54 -11.99 1.67
CA GLU A 223 16.69 -12.58 2.69
C GLU A 223 15.35 -13.00 2.08
N ALA A 224 14.92 -14.23 2.36
CA ALA A 224 13.67 -14.77 1.82
C ALA A 224 12.42 -14.13 2.45
N LEU A 225 12.54 -13.62 3.68
CA LEU A 225 11.50 -12.93 4.43
C LEU A 225 12.07 -11.60 4.95
N PRO A 226 11.24 -10.56 5.14
CA PRO A 226 11.71 -9.31 5.72
C PRO A 226 12.29 -9.53 7.13
N ALA A 227 13.56 -9.18 7.37
CA ALA A 227 14.18 -9.31 8.70
C ALA A 227 13.46 -8.51 9.79
N GLU A 228 12.97 -7.31 9.47
CA GLU A 228 12.42 -6.36 10.45
C GLU A 228 10.92 -6.05 10.23
N GLY A 229 10.10 -7.09 10.04
CA GLY A 229 8.65 -6.90 10.00
C GLY A 229 8.09 -6.29 11.32
N PRO A 230 6.89 -5.67 11.32
CA PRO A 230 6.36 -4.90 12.46
C PRO A 230 6.17 -5.74 13.72
N TYR A 231 6.01 -7.04 13.55
CA TYR A 231 5.77 -8.04 14.58
C TYR A 231 6.88 -9.10 14.66
N HIS A 232 8.08 -8.85 14.12
CA HIS A 232 9.17 -9.84 14.10
C HIS A 232 9.58 -10.28 15.53
N GLN A 233 9.48 -9.38 16.51
CA GLN A 233 9.77 -9.65 17.93
C GLN A 233 8.57 -10.29 18.67
N THR A 234 7.40 -10.41 18.03
CA THR A 234 6.19 -10.91 18.68
C THR A 234 6.13 -12.45 18.62
N PRO A 235 5.93 -13.14 19.75
CA PRO A 235 5.77 -14.60 19.77
C PRO A 235 4.61 -15.07 18.88
N LEU A 236 4.64 -16.35 18.45
CA LEU A 236 3.61 -16.91 17.56
C LEU A 236 2.19 -16.76 18.11
N ALA A 237 1.99 -16.93 19.41
CA ALA A 237 0.68 -16.75 20.05
C ALA A 237 0.17 -15.30 19.93
N GLY A 238 1.05 -14.30 20.10
CA GLY A 238 0.70 -12.89 19.88
C GLY A 238 0.38 -12.61 18.41
N ARG A 239 1.15 -13.20 17.49
CA ARG A 239 0.92 -13.09 16.04
C ARG A 239 -0.39 -13.75 15.60
N ALA A 240 -0.86 -14.80 16.28
CA ALA A 240 -2.19 -15.35 16.04
C ALA A 240 -3.31 -14.34 16.42
N GLY A 241 -3.13 -13.58 17.50
CA GLY A 241 -4.03 -12.46 17.85
C GLY A 241 -4.05 -11.38 16.77
N VAL A 242 -2.86 -10.96 16.30
CA VAL A 242 -2.70 -10.03 15.17
C VAL A 242 -3.41 -10.55 13.93
N ALA A 243 -3.24 -11.82 13.56
CA ALA A 243 -3.90 -12.44 12.41
C ALA A 243 -5.44 -12.30 12.49
N LEU A 244 -6.03 -12.57 13.66
CA LEU A 244 -7.47 -12.41 13.87
C LEU A 244 -7.90 -10.95 13.78
N ASN A 245 -7.10 -10.00 14.28
CA ASN A 245 -7.37 -8.58 14.16
C ASN A 245 -7.25 -8.09 12.71
N VAL A 246 -6.29 -8.59 11.92
CA VAL A 246 -6.15 -8.29 10.49
C VAL A 246 -7.39 -8.75 9.71
N VAL A 247 -7.90 -9.96 9.99
CA VAL A 247 -9.17 -10.43 9.39
C VAL A 247 -10.32 -9.51 9.81
N GLY A 248 -10.38 -9.10 11.07
CA GLY A 248 -11.43 -8.23 11.59
C GLY A 248 -11.41 -6.85 10.95
N GLN A 249 -10.22 -6.27 10.81
CA GLN A 249 -9.98 -4.99 10.15
C GLN A 249 -10.33 -5.07 8.66
N ALA A 250 -9.99 -6.17 8.00
CA ALA A 250 -10.39 -6.42 6.62
C ALA A 250 -11.91 -6.51 6.47
N VAL A 251 -12.60 -7.26 7.33
CA VAL A 251 -14.07 -7.38 7.32
C VAL A 251 -14.73 -6.02 7.58
N LYS A 252 -14.21 -5.24 8.54
CA LYS A 252 -14.69 -3.90 8.84
C LYS A 252 -14.64 -3.01 7.60
N LEU A 253 -13.50 -2.97 6.91
CA LEU A 253 -13.33 -2.14 5.70
C LEU A 253 -14.06 -2.69 4.47
N LEU A 254 -14.25 -4.01 4.36
CA LEU A 254 -15.06 -4.60 3.29
C LEU A 254 -16.57 -4.32 3.46
N LEU A 255 -17.06 -4.18 4.70
CA LEU A 255 -18.46 -3.84 4.98
C LEU A 255 -18.71 -2.33 5.00
N ALA A 256 -17.81 -1.58 5.64
CA ALA A 256 -17.92 -0.14 5.86
C ALA A 256 -16.54 0.52 5.67
N PRO A 257 -16.15 0.81 4.42
CA PRO A 257 -14.83 1.35 4.06
C PRO A 257 -14.68 2.84 4.44
N SER A 258 -14.68 3.13 5.74
CA SER A 258 -14.51 4.49 6.27
C SER A 258 -14.02 4.49 7.74
N PRO A 259 -13.08 5.37 8.13
CA PRO A 259 -12.25 6.18 7.23
C PRO A 259 -11.24 5.31 6.49
N LEU A 260 -10.91 5.70 5.25
CA LEU A 260 -9.81 5.11 4.49
C LEU A 260 -8.50 5.87 4.79
N ARG A 261 -7.44 5.13 5.11
CA ARG A 261 -6.14 5.59 5.63
C ARG A 261 -5.00 4.98 4.82
N ILE A 262 -3.99 5.79 4.49
CA ILE A 262 -2.77 5.30 3.81
C ILE A 262 -1.80 4.59 4.77
N HIS A 263 -1.96 4.79 6.08
CA HIS A 263 -1.10 4.23 7.11
C HIS A 263 -1.90 3.69 8.29
N TYR A 264 -1.48 2.55 8.82
CA TYR A 264 -2.07 1.88 9.98
C TYR A 264 -0.97 1.55 10.98
N ASP A 265 -1.16 1.97 12.24
CA ASP A 265 -0.15 1.73 13.26
C ASP A 265 -0.18 0.27 13.76
N ARG A 266 1.00 -0.30 14.02
CA ARG A 266 1.13 -1.70 14.47
C ARG A 266 0.38 -1.97 15.79
N HIS A 267 0.32 -0.97 16.68
CA HIS A 267 -0.32 -1.11 17.99
C HIS A 267 -1.84 -1.22 17.87
N GLU A 268 -2.44 -0.74 16.77
CA GLU A 268 -3.87 -0.93 16.49
C GLU A 268 -4.26 -2.39 16.29
N LEU A 269 -3.30 -3.26 15.94
CA LEU A 269 -3.54 -4.68 15.64
C LEU A 269 -2.89 -5.62 16.64
N LEU A 270 -2.04 -5.11 17.54
CA LEU A 270 -1.46 -5.88 18.63
C LEU A 270 -2.54 -6.26 19.67
N GLY A 271 -2.39 -7.45 20.25
CA GLY A 271 -3.26 -7.94 21.31
C GLY A 271 -4.63 -8.43 20.83
N ALA A 272 -5.61 -8.43 21.73
CA ALA A 272 -6.97 -8.87 21.47
C ALA A 272 -7.90 -7.66 21.36
N GLN A 273 -8.04 -7.10 20.15
CA GLN A 273 -8.86 -5.92 19.90
C GLN A 273 -10.33 -6.34 19.81
N PRO A 274 -11.20 -6.01 20.80
CA PRO A 274 -12.53 -6.62 20.90
C PRO A 274 -13.40 -6.39 19.65
N THR A 275 -13.37 -5.17 19.10
CA THR A 275 -14.15 -4.81 17.91
C THR A 275 -13.73 -5.59 16.67
N LEU A 276 -12.43 -5.83 16.49
CA LEU A 276 -11.90 -6.60 15.35
C LEU A 276 -12.17 -8.10 15.54
N LEU A 277 -12.03 -8.62 16.75
CA LEU A 277 -12.39 -10.00 17.06
C LEU A 277 -13.88 -10.28 16.85
N ILE A 278 -14.77 -9.33 17.20
CA ILE A 278 -16.21 -9.42 16.91
C ILE A 278 -16.44 -9.47 15.39
N ALA A 279 -15.76 -8.65 14.60
CA ALA A 279 -15.89 -8.68 13.13
C ALA A 279 -15.43 -10.03 12.55
N THR A 280 -14.32 -10.58 13.03
CA THR A 280 -13.83 -11.92 12.65
C THR A 280 -14.81 -13.02 13.04
N ALA A 281 -15.31 -12.99 14.28
CA ALA A 281 -16.30 -13.95 14.78
C ALA A 281 -17.62 -13.86 13.99
N ALA A 282 -18.07 -12.65 13.63
CA ALA A 282 -19.26 -12.43 12.82
C ALA A 282 -19.10 -13.04 11.41
N LEU A 283 -17.96 -12.83 10.74
CA LEU A 283 -17.67 -13.47 9.45
C LEU A 283 -17.75 -15.00 9.57
N ALA A 284 -17.09 -15.57 10.58
CA ALA A 284 -17.09 -17.01 10.83
C ALA A 284 -18.51 -17.54 11.11
N MET A 285 -19.28 -16.84 11.94
CA MET A 285 -20.67 -17.18 12.26
C MET A 285 -21.55 -17.18 11.01
N VAL A 286 -21.48 -16.13 10.18
CA VAL A 286 -22.25 -16.05 8.93
C VAL A 286 -21.85 -17.19 7.98
N ALA A 287 -20.56 -17.47 7.82
CA ALA A 287 -20.10 -18.60 7.01
C ALA A 287 -20.64 -19.95 7.54
N LEU A 288 -20.63 -20.17 8.86
CA LEU A 288 -21.17 -21.38 9.49
C LEU A 288 -22.68 -21.52 9.30
N LEU A 289 -23.45 -20.44 9.49
CA LEU A 289 -24.90 -20.43 9.27
C LEU A 289 -25.25 -20.72 7.80
N LEU A 290 -24.44 -20.24 6.87
CA LEU A 290 -24.61 -20.50 5.44
C LEU A 290 -24.11 -21.89 5.02
N TRP A 291 -23.24 -22.54 5.79
CA TRP A 291 -22.59 -23.80 5.39
C TRP A 291 -23.58 -24.90 4.97
N ARG A 292 -24.68 -25.05 5.72
CA ARG A 292 -25.69 -26.08 5.43
C ARG A 292 -26.68 -25.69 4.34
N ARG A 293 -27.00 -24.40 4.19
CA ARG A 293 -28.05 -23.92 3.29
C ARG A 293 -27.54 -23.37 1.96
N GLN A 294 -26.37 -22.75 1.98
CA GLN A 294 -25.78 -21.96 0.90
C GLN A 294 -24.25 -22.12 0.91
N ARG A 295 -23.79 -23.38 0.81
CA ARG A 295 -22.36 -23.74 0.93
C ARG A 295 -21.44 -22.92 0.01
N MET A 296 -21.91 -22.57 -1.19
CA MET A 296 -21.21 -21.67 -2.11
C MET A 296 -20.84 -20.33 -1.45
N LEU A 297 -21.82 -19.67 -0.85
CA LEU A 297 -21.61 -18.37 -0.19
C LEU A 297 -20.75 -18.51 1.05
N ALA A 298 -20.93 -19.60 1.82
CA ALA A 298 -20.07 -19.91 2.96
C ALA A 298 -18.60 -20.04 2.57
N CYS A 299 -18.27 -20.80 1.52
CA CYS A 299 -16.88 -20.92 1.08
C CYS A 299 -16.34 -19.64 0.43
N LEU A 300 -17.17 -18.83 -0.23
CA LEU A 300 -16.74 -17.50 -0.67
C LEU A 300 -16.36 -16.63 0.55
N LEU A 301 -17.15 -16.63 1.62
CA LEU A 301 -16.79 -15.90 2.85
C LEU A 301 -15.53 -16.47 3.52
N LEU A 302 -15.35 -17.80 3.55
CA LEU A 302 -14.10 -18.43 4.02
C LEU A 302 -12.91 -18.15 3.10
N GLY A 303 -13.15 -17.78 1.84
CA GLY A 303 -12.12 -17.34 0.91
C GLY A 303 -11.47 -16.02 1.29
N VAL A 304 -12.13 -15.18 2.09
CA VAL A 304 -11.59 -13.89 2.56
C VAL A 304 -10.34 -14.09 3.44
N PRO A 305 -10.40 -14.82 4.58
CA PRO A 305 -9.20 -15.05 5.40
C PRO A 305 -8.15 -15.88 4.66
N VAL A 306 -8.54 -16.78 3.74
CA VAL A 306 -7.58 -17.49 2.90
C VAL A 306 -6.83 -16.51 2.00
N ALA A 307 -7.51 -15.58 1.33
CA ALA A 307 -6.87 -14.58 0.47
C ALA A 307 -5.95 -13.63 1.24
N LEU A 308 -6.24 -13.40 2.54
CA LEU A 308 -5.41 -12.59 3.44
C LEU A 308 -4.20 -13.34 4.01
N ALA A 309 -4.11 -14.67 3.87
CA ALA A 309 -3.09 -15.46 4.55
C ALA A 309 -1.64 -14.92 4.44
N PRO A 310 -1.18 -14.40 3.28
CA PRO A 310 0.15 -13.81 3.15
C PRO A 310 0.41 -12.57 4.04
N VAL A 311 -0.65 -11.85 4.42
CA VAL A 311 -0.60 -10.60 5.21
C VAL A 311 -1.16 -10.77 6.63
N LEU A 312 -1.42 -12.01 7.08
CA LEU A 312 -1.89 -12.28 8.46
C LEU A 312 -0.78 -12.19 9.51
N HIS A 313 0.48 -11.95 9.11
CA HIS A 313 1.63 -11.85 10.00
C HIS A 313 1.95 -13.13 10.81
N LEU A 314 1.42 -14.29 10.41
CA LEU A 314 1.89 -15.60 10.93
C LEU A 314 3.37 -15.83 10.58
N LEU A 315 3.81 -15.24 9.47
CA LEU A 315 5.20 -14.93 9.18
C LEU A 315 5.29 -13.39 9.19
N PRO A 316 6.26 -12.78 9.88
CA PRO A 316 6.36 -11.32 9.93
C PRO A 316 6.64 -10.82 8.50
N MET A 317 5.78 -9.93 8.00
CA MET A 317 5.82 -9.46 6.62
C MET A 317 5.55 -7.96 6.59
N GLY A 318 6.36 -7.18 5.88
CA GLY A 318 6.07 -5.81 5.41
C GLY A 318 5.19 -4.90 6.31
N GLU A 319 4.17 -4.27 5.73
CA GLU A 319 3.30 -3.30 6.40
C GLU A 319 2.35 -3.95 7.44
N PRO A 320 2.06 -3.33 8.60
CA PRO A 320 1.07 -3.85 9.56
C PRO A 320 -0.27 -4.17 8.92
N PHE A 321 -0.79 -3.23 8.12
CA PHE A 321 -1.99 -3.36 7.32
C PHE A 321 -2.03 -2.27 6.26
N ALA A 322 -2.57 -2.56 5.08
CA ALA A 322 -2.82 -1.58 4.03
C ALA A 322 -4.11 -1.93 3.30
N GLU A 323 -4.79 -0.93 2.75
CA GLU A 323 -6.11 -1.10 2.14
C GLU A 323 -6.00 -1.86 0.82
N ARG A 324 -4.90 -1.66 0.11
CA ARG A 324 -4.50 -2.43 -1.07
C ARG A 324 -4.50 -3.95 -0.82
N PHE A 325 -4.29 -4.42 0.42
CA PHE A 325 -4.37 -5.85 0.76
C PHE A 325 -5.78 -6.44 0.60
N LEU A 326 -6.81 -5.59 0.56
CA LEU A 326 -8.20 -5.99 0.40
C LEU A 326 -8.59 -6.27 -1.06
N TYR A 327 -7.73 -5.96 -2.02
CA TYR A 327 -8.06 -6.11 -3.44
C TYR A 327 -8.40 -7.57 -3.81
N LEU A 328 -7.52 -8.54 -3.53
CA LEU A 328 -7.80 -9.97 -3.77
C LEU A 328 -8.92 -10.54 -2.84
N PRO A 329 -8.90 -10.33 -1.52
CA PRO A 329 -9.95 -10.80 -0.60
C PRO A 329 -11.35 -10.25 -0.90
N SER A 330 -11.44 -9.07 -1.51
CA SER A 330 -12.73 -8.49 -1.91
C SER A 330 -13.40 -9.28 -3.04
N VAL A 331 -12.67 -10.05 -3.86
CA VAL A 331 -13.24 -10.89 -4.93
C VAL A 331 -14.26 -11.88 -4.38
N PRO A 332 -13.89 -12.81 -3.48
CA PRO A 332 -14.86 -13.74 -2.94
C PRO A 332 -15.88 -13.06 -2.02
N PHE A 333 -15.51 -11.99 -1.30
CA PHE A 333 -16.44 -11.21 -0.48
C PHE A 333 -17.59 -10.60 -1.30
N CYS A 334 -17.27 -9.86 -2.38
CA CYS A 334 -18.28 -9.20 -3.21
C CYS A 334 -19.16 -10.21 -3.94
N LEU A 335 -18.60 -11.34 -4.39
CA LEU A 335 -19.37 -12.44 -4.96
C LEU A 335 -20.34 -13.06 -3.93
N ALA A 336 -19.92 -13.21 -2.67
CA ALA A 336 -20.80 -13.66 -1.59
C ALA A 336 -21.92 -12.65 -1.33
N ALA A 337 -21.61 -11.35 -1.27
CA ALA A 337 -22.58 -10.28 -1.09
C ALA A 337 -23.64 -10.24 -2.19
N GLY A 338 -23.23 -10.34 -3.46
CA GLY A 338 -24.15 -10.44 -4.59
C GLY A 338 -25.06 -11.68 -4.53
N GLY A 339 -24.52 -12.81 -4.04
CA GLY A 339 -25.29 -14.02 -3.74
C GLY A 339 -26.32 -13.81 -2.64
N LEU A 340 -25.95 -13.17 -1.52
CA LEU A 340 -26.82 -12.88 -0.40
C LEU A 340 -27.97 -11.94 -0.77
N LEU A 341 -27.68 -10.85 -1.50
CA LEU A 341 -28.70 -9.93 -2.00
C LEU A 341 -29.69 -10.63 -2.94
N THR A 342 -29.20 -11.57 -3.76
CA THR A 342 -30.07 -12.38 -4.63
C THR A 342 -30.98 -13.31 -3.81
N LEU A 343 -30.46 -13.91 -2.73
CA LEU A 343 -31.26 -14.76 -1.86
C LEU A 343 -32.33 -13.97 -1.09
N LEU A 344 -32.01 -12.75 -0.67
CA LEU A 344 -32.95 -11.85 -0.03
C LEU A 344 -34.13 -11.55 -0.95
N GLY A 345 -33.86 -11.14 -2.20
CA GLY A 345 -34.92 -10.81 -3.17
C GLY A 345 -35.81 -12.00 -3.53
N ARG A 346 -35.30 -13.24 -3.46
CA ARG A 346 -36.11 -14.45 -3.67
C ARG A 346 -37.07 -14.78 -2.52
N ARG A 347 -36.84 -14.22 -1.33
CA ARG A 347 -37.69 -14.43 -0.14
C ARG A 347 -38.79 -13.39 -0.01
N GLU A 348 -38.75 -12.33 -0.82
CA GLU A 348 -39.73 -11.26 -0.74
C GLU A 348 -41.07 -11.65 -1.40
N PRO A 349 -42.21 -11.49 -0.70
CA PRO A 349 -43.52 -11.95 -1.20
C PRO A 349 -44.07 -11.15 -2.38
N ARG A 350 -43.60 -9.91 -2.59
CA ARG A 350 -44.07 -8.99 -3.65
C ARG A 350 -43.04 -8.79 -4.78
N GLY A 351 -42.03 -9.67 -4.87
CA GLY A 351 -40.88 -9.52 -5.77
C GLY A 351 -39.68 -8.84 -5.09
N PRO A 352 -38.52 -8.72 -5.77
CA PRO A 352 -37.23 -8.39 -5.16
C PRO A 352 -37.05 -6.88 -4.88
N GLY A 353 -38.06 -6.20 -4.34
CA GLY A 353 -38.06 -4.75 -4.16
C GLY A 353 -36.95 -4.27 -3.22
N LEU A 354 -36.87 -4.82 -2.01
CA LEU A 354 -35.86 -4.43 -1.02
C LEU A 354 -34.46 -4.81 -1.51
N ALA A 355 -34.27 -6.01 -2.07
CA ALA A 355 -32.98 -6.42 -2.62
C ALA A 355 -32.49 -5.49 -3.75
N VAL A 356 -33.38 -5.03 -4.63
CA VAL A 356 -33.04 -4.06 -5.68
C VAL A 356 -32.67 -2.70 -5.09
N VAL A 357 -33.43 -2.21 -4.10
CA VAL A 357 -33.15 -0.94 -3.40
C VAL A 357 -31.79 -1.00 -2.69
N LEU A 358 -31.52 -2.07 -1.93
CA LEU A 358 -30.24 -2.26 -1.25
C LEU A 358 -29.07 -2.38 -2.23
N THR A 359 -29.27 -3.08 -3.35
CA THR A 359 -28.25 -3.16 -4.41
C THR A 359 -27.97 -1.80 -5.01
N GLY A 360 -29.02 -1.04 -5.36
CA GLY A 360 -28.88 0.31 -5.92
C GLY A 360 -28.20 1.27 -4.96
N ALA A 361 -28.59 1.25 -3.68
CA ALA A 361 -27.98 2.07 -2.63
C ALA A 361 -26.52 1.71 -2.40
N ALA A 362 -26.17 0.42 -2.34
CA ALA A 362 -24.78 -0.02 -2.18
C ALA A 362 -23.92 0.38 -3.38
N LEU A 363 -24.43 0.25 -4.61
CA LEU A 363 -23.71 0.67 -5.81
C LEU A 363 -23.52 2.19 -5.88
N LEU A 364 -24.53 2.97 -5.50
CA LEU A 364 -24.42 4.44 -5.46
C LEU A 364 -23.45 4.88 -4.37
N ALA A 365 -23.56 4.33 -3.16
CA ALA A 365 -22.64 4.63 -2.06
C ALA A 365 -21.20 4.26 -2.41
N GLY A 366 -20.97 3.07 -2.98
CA GLY A 366 -19.67 2.65 -3.48
C GLY A 366 -19.12 3.57 -4.57
N LEU A 367 -19.94 3.92 -5.57
CA LEU A 367 -19.55 4.85 -6.65
C LEU A 367 -19.07 6.19 -6.07
N LEU A 368 -19.83 6.79 -5.15
CA LEU A 368 -19.50 8.09 -4.55
C LEU A 368 -18.26 8.00 -3.66
N ALA A 369 -18.19 6.97 -2.80
CA ALA A 369 -17.06 6.75 -1.91
C ALA A 369 -15.76 6.45 -2.69
N SER A 370 -15.82 5.64 -3.76
CA SER A 370 -14.66 5.33 -4.59
C SER A 370 -14.13 6.57 -5.28
N ARG A 371 -15.02 7.42 -5.81
CA ARG A 371 -14.62 8.69 -6.42
C ARG A 371 -13.85 9.57 -5.45
N GLN A 372 -14.36 9.69 -4.22
CA GLN A 372 -13.70 10.48 -3.18
C GLN A 372 -12.37 9.86 -2.77
N ALA A 373 -12.34 8.55 -2.54
CA ALA A 373 -11.15 7.84 -2.09
C ALA A 373 -10.03 7.87 -3.13
N VAL A 374 -10.36 7.70 -4.41
CA VAL A 374 -9.38 7.80 -5.52
C VAL A 374 -8.87 9.23 -5.68
N ALA A 375 -9.72 10.24 -5.52
CA ALA A 375 -9.32 11.65 -5.66
C ALA A 375 -8.32 12.11 -4.58
N VAL A 376 -8.19 11.39 -3.46
CA VAL A 376 -7.16 11.65 -2.43
C VAL A 376 -5.75 11.48 -3.00
N PHE A 377 -5.56 10.59 -3.97
CA PHE A 377 -4.25 10.31 -4.60
C PHE A 377 -3.94 11.27 -5.76
N ARG A 378 -4.57 12.45 -5.81
CA ARG A 378 -4.31 13.45 -6.85
C ARG A 378 -2.84 13.90 -6.84
N ASP A 379 -2.32 14.17 -5.66
CA ASP A 379 -0.95 14.64 -5.41
C ASP A 379 -0.55 14.34 -3.96
N ASP A 380 0.74 14.44 -3.66
CA ASP A 380 1.26 14.13 -2.32
C ASP A 380 0.63 15.00 -1.23
N LEU A 381 0.39 16.29 -1.49
CA LEU A 381 -0.19 17.19 -0.50
C LEU A 381 -1.64 16.77 -0.20
N SER A 382 -2.44 16.49 -1.22
CA SER A 382 -3.80 15.98 -1.07
C SER A 382 -3.85 14.67 -0.27
N LEU A 383 -2.93 13.75 -0.56
CA LEU A 383 -2.81 12.46 0.10
C LEU A 383 -2.48 12.61 1.59
N TRP A 384 -1.44 13.38 1.92
CA TRP A 384 -0.98 13.53 3.30
C TRP A 384 -1.84 14.48 4.12
N ALA A 385 -2.46 15.49 3.50
CA ALA A 385 -3.47 16.31 4.16
C ALA A 385 -4.71 15.48 4.52
N HIS A 386 -5.12 14.55 3.64
CA HIS A 386 -6.17 13.58 3.99
C HIS A 386 -5.73 12.66 5.13
N ALA A 387 -4.54 12.08 5.05
CA ALA A 387 -4.00 11.22 6.10
C ALA A 387 -3.98 11.92 7.48
N ALA A 388 -3.50 13.17 7.55
CA ALA A 388 -3.46 13.95 8.78
C ALA A 388 -4.84 14.28 9.34
N ARG A 389 -5.88 14.37 8.50
CA ARG A 389 -7.28 14.54 8.96
C ARG A 389 -7.86 13.27 9.54
N VAL A 390 -7.58 12.11 8.96
CA VAL A 390 -8.21 10.83 9.36
C VAL A 390 -7.40 10.04 10.38
N ALA A 391 -6.11 10.32 10.53
CA ALA A 391 -5.20 9.73 11.50
C ALA A 391 -4.32 10.82 12.15
N PRO A 392 -4.92 11.78 12.87
CA PRO A 392 -4.24 12.95 13.43
C PRO A 392 -3.26 12.62 14.57
N ASP A 393 -3.29 11.40 15.07
CA ASP A 393 -2.55 10.86 16.20
C ASP A 393 -1.30 10.06 15.80
N LEU A 394 -1.03 9.93 14.49
CA LEU A 394 0.14 9.21 13.99
C LEU A 394 1.30 10.17 13.67
N ALA A 395 2.42 10.01 14.40
CA ALA A 395 3.59 10.85 14.21
C ALA A 395 4.12 10.81 12.76
N VAL A 396 4.24 9.62 12.16
CA VAL A 396 4.67 9.49 10.75
C VAL A 396 3.78 10.25 9.77
N VAL A 397 2.47 10.29 10.02
CA VAL A 397 1.51 11.02 9.18
C VAL A 397 1.74 12.53 9.31
N ARG A 398 1.93 13.02 10.54
CA ARG A 398 2.23 14.43 10.84
C ARG A 398 3.54 14.88 10.18
N PHE A 399 4.59 14.08 10.31
CA PHE A 399 5.87 14.34 9.68
C PHE A 399 5.78 14.40 8.14
N ASN A 400 5.14 13.41 7.52
CA ASN A 400 5.00 13.40 6.07
C ASN A 400 4.12 14.57 5.59
N HIS A 401 3.01 14.88 6.26
CA HIS A 401 2.19 16.04 5.93
C HIS A 401 3.00 17.34 5.98
N ALA A 402 3.82 17.54 7.03
CA ALA A 402 4.72 18.69 7.12
C ALA A 402 5.72 18.76 5.95
N THR A 403 6.32 17.61 5.59
CA THR A 403 7.30 17.52 4.50
C THR A 403 6.69 17.94 3.16
N PHE A 404 5.46 17.53 2.87
CA PHE A 404 4.79 17.88 1.62
C PHE A 404 4.16 19.28 1.64
N LEU A 405 3.77 19.79 2.82
CA LEU A 405 3.46 21.21 3.00
C LEU A 405 4.68 22.09 2.71
N GLU A 406 5.85 21.72 3.22
CA GLU A 406 7.10 22.45 2.99
C GLU A 406 7.44 22.50 1.49
N ARG A 407 7.38 21.34 0.80
CA ARG A 407 7.62 21.26 -0.64
C ARG A 407 6.63 22.07 -1.48
N ALA A 408 5.35 22.07 -1.11
CA ALA A 408 4.32 22.88 -1.77
C ALA A 408 4.56 24.38 -1.55
N GLY A 409 4.98 24.76 -0.34
CA GLY A 409 5.32 26.14 0.02
C GLY A 409 6.50 26.72 -0.76
N ARG A 410 7.45 25.89 -1.24
CA ARG A 410 8.58 26.35 -2.08
C ARG A 410 8.15 26.94 -3.44
N PHE A 411 6.90 26.72 -3.86
CA PHE A 411 6.33 27.28 -5.09
C PHE A 411 5.48 28.54 -4.84
N LEU A 412 5.28 28.91 -3.58
CA LEU A 412 4.64 30.16 -3.16
C LEU A 412 5.73 31.19 -2.86
N SER A 413 5.47 32.48 -3.10
CA SER A 413 6.44 33.57 -2.87
C SER A 413 6.98 33.58 -1.43
N GLU A 414 8.24 33.99 -1.25
CA GLU A 414 8.99 33.94 0.02
C GLU A 414 8.30 34.57 1.25
N ASP A 415 7.28 35.41 1.06
CA ASP A 415 6.57 36.12 2.13
C ASP A 415 5.30 35.43 2.66
N GLU A 416 4.80 34.36 2.02
CA GLU A 416 3.67 33.60 2.56
C GLU A 416 4.19 32.55 3.55
N LEU A 417 4.31 32.98 4.82
CA LEU A 417 4.38 32.17 6.04
C LEU A 417 3.85 30.75 5.79
N ARG A 418 4.76 29.77 5.86
CA ARG A 418 4.58 28.31 5.74
C ARG A 418 3.54 27.79 6.76
N PRO A 419 2.21 27.94 6.56
CA PRO A 419 1.28 27.81 7.66
C PRO A 419 1.17 26.33 8.02
N GLY A 420 1.51 26.00 9.26
CA GLY A 420 1.35 24.66 9.80
C GLY A 420 2.52 23.68 9.61
N VAL A 421 3.59 23.99 8.86
CA VAL A 421 4.74 23.05 8.75
C VAL A 421 5.39 22.81 10.12
N ALA A 422 5.75 23.88 10.82
CA ALA A 422 6.33 23.79 12.16
C ALA A 422 5.36 23.14 13.16
N ASP A 423 4.06 23.41 13.03
CA ASP A 423 3.04 22.85 13.92
C ASP A 423 2.87 21.34 13.73
N GLU A 424 2.88 20.87 12.48
CA GLU A 424 2.82 19.46 12.11
C GLU A 424 4.09 18.73 12.56
N LEU A 425 5.29 19.30 12.38
CA LEU A 425 6.54 18.72 12.88
C LEU A 425 6.57 18.65 14.41
N ARG A 426 6.19 19.73 15.09
CA ARG A 426 6.09 19.76 16.56
C ARG A 426 5.02 18.78 17.05
N ALA A 427 3.90 18.62 16.33
CA ALA A 427 2.89 17.61 16.63
C ALA A 427 3.43 16.19 16.48
N SER A 428 4.18 15.92 15.41
CA SER A 428 4.85 14.63 15.19
C SER A 428 5.76 14.26 16.37
N LEU A 429 6.61 15.21 16.77
CA LEU A 429 7.56 15.01 17.88
C LEU A 429 6.86 14.90 19.25
N ARG A 430 5.73 15.59 19.46
CA ARG A 430 4.91 15.42 20.68
C ARG A 430 4.27 14.05 20.77
N LEU A 431 3.83 13.48 19.64
CA LEU A 431 3.19 12.17 19.59
C LEU A 431 4.20 11.06 19.86
N HIS A 432 5.35 11.07 19.18
CA HIS A 432 6.40 10.08 19.36
C HIS A 432 7.81 10.68 19.21
N PRO A 433 8.45 11.18 20.27
CA PRO A 433 9.74 11.86 20.18
C PRO A 433 10.86 11.07 19.50
N ASP A 434 10.79 9.73 19.54
CA ASP A 434 11.81 8.82 19.02
C ASP A 434 11.36 8.03 17.78
N HIS A 435 10.37 8.54 17.04
CA HIS A 435 9.99 7.92 15.76
C HIS A 435 11.14 8.01 14.74
N ARG A 436 11.17 7.10 13.75
CA ARG A 436 12.22 6.98 12.73
C ARG A 436 12.55 8.22 11.88
N TYR A 437 11.72 9.27 11.98
CA TYR A 437 11.86 10.53 11.24
C TYR A 437 12.11 11.72 12.16
N ALA A 438 12.27 11.49 13.47
CA ALA A 438 12.38 12.56 14.45
C ALA A 438 13.65 13.39 14.23
N ALA A 439 14.75 12.75 13.81
CA ALA A 439 15.98 13.44 13.45
C ALA A 439 15.75 14.44 12.29
N PHE A 440 15.10 13.99 11.21
CA PHE A 440 14.70 14.86 10.09
C PHE A 440 13.70 15.94 10.51
N ALA A 441 12.74 15.63 11.40
CA ALA A 441 11.79 16.62 11.89
C ALA A 441 12.48 17.75 12.66
N HIS A 442 13.46 17.41 13.50
CA HIS A 442 14.31 18.38 14.18
C HIS A 442 15.16 19.18 13.18
N GLN A 443 15.80 18.53 12.21
CA GLN A 443 16.56 19.21 11.16
C GLN A 443 15.70 20.24 10.41
N THR A 444 14.51 19.87 9.95
CA THR A 444 13.60 20.78 9.25
C THR A 444 13.14 21.92 10.17
N LEU A 445 12.83 21.67 11.45
CA LEU A 445 12.51 22.74 12.40
C LEU A 445 13.68 23.72 12.58
N GLY A 446 14.92 23.24 12.56
CA GLY A 446 16.12 24.07 12.55
C GLY A 446 16.21 24.95 11.31
N HIS A 447 15.97 24.39 10.13
CA HIS A 447 15.92 25.15 8.86
C HIS A 447 14.80 26.20 8.85
N LEU A 448 13.64 25.87 9.42
CA LEU A 448 12.53 26.81 9.56
C LEU A 448 12.90 27.97 10.50
N ALA A 449 13.60 27.69 11.61
CA ALA A 449 14.02 28.68 12.58
C ALA A 449 15.07 29.63 12.01
N LEU A 450 16.04 29.15 11.20
CA LEU A 450 17.03 30.04 10.56
C LEU A 450 16.42 31.03 9.53
N GLY A 451 15.26 30.73 8.96
CA GLY A 451 14.53 31.63 8.07
C GLY A 451 15.33 32.10 6.82
N ALA A 452 14.77 33.09 6.11
CA ALA A 452 15.46 33.79 5.01
C ALA A 452 16.25 35.02 5.49
N LEU A 453 16.05 35.44 6.75
CA LEU A 453 16.53 36.72 7.30
C LEU A 453 17.85 36.61 8.11
N GLY A 454 18.40 35.40 8.30
CA GLY A 454 19.75 35.20 8.83
C GLY A 454 19.82 34.82 10.32
N THR A 455 21.00 34.98 10.91
CA THR A 455 21.39 34.45 12.23
C THR A 455 21.07 35.38 13.41
N ASP A 456 19.84 35.91 13.44
CA ASP A 456 19.33 36.64 14.60
C ASP A 456 19.43 35.76 15.86
N LEU A 457 19.74 36.36 17.02
CA LEU A 457 20.09 35.60 18.23
C LEU A 457 19.03 34.56 18.65
N PRO A 458 17.72 34.90 18.70
CA PRO A 458 16.70 33.93 19.08
C PRO A 458 16.61 32.75 18.10
N ASP A 459 16.67 33.05 16.81
CA ASP A 459 16.54 32.09 15.72
C ASP A 459 17.73 31.14 15.63
N ALA A 460 18.96 31.68 15.79
CA ALA A 460 20.18 30.89 15.86
C ALA A 460 20.18 29.94 17.07
N VAL A 461 19.67 30.37 18.23
CA VAL A 461 19.55 29.53 19.43
C VAL A 461 18.52 28.43 19.24
N GLU A 462 17.33 28.75 18.71
CA GLU A 462 16.30 27.74 18.43
C GLU A 462 16.80 26.73 17.38
N ALA A 463 17.42 27.19 16.30
CA ALA A 463 17.96 26.34 15.25
C ALA A 463 19.08 25.42 15.76
N SER A 464 20.06 25.97 16.48
CA SER A 464 21.15 25.19 17.08
C SER A 464 20.61 24.07 17.97
N ARG A 465 19.62 24.37 18.84
CA ARG A 465 18.98 23.36 19.68
C ARG A 465 18.35 22.25 18.84
N HIS A 466 17.67 22.59 17.76
CA HIS A 466 17.05 21.61 16.88
C HIS A 466 18.08 20.74 16.15
N TYR A 467 19.18 21.31 15.64
CA TYR A 467 20.23 20.50 15.02
C TYR A 467 20.94 19.57 16.00
N HIS A 468 21.19 20.03 17.23
CA HIS A 468 21.73 19.15 18.29
C HIS A 468 20.81 17.96 18.54
N LEU A 469 19.50 18.21 18.73
CA LEU A 469 18.51 17.14 18.90
C LEU A 469 18.40 16.22 17.67
N ALA A 470 18.64 16.74 16.47
CA ALA A 470 18.72 15.92 15.26
C ALA A 470 19.93 14.99 15.30
N LEU A 471 21.10 15.50 15.66
CA LEU A 471 22.36 14.73 15.74
C LEU A 471 22.41 13.76 16.91
N GLU A 472 21.70 14.02 18.02
CA GLU A 472 21.50 13.05 19.09
C GLU A 472 20.76 11.80 18.59
N LYS A 473 19.83 11.97 17.63
CA LYS A 473 19.03 10.88 17.07
C LYS A 473 19.72 10.21 15.88
N ASP A 474 20.35 11.00 15.02
CA ASP A 474 21.11 10.53 13.87
C ASP A 474 22.38 11.38 13.66
N PRO A 475 23.54 10.92 14.18
CA PRO A 475 24.81 11.62 14.04
C PRO A 475 25.31 11.72 12.58
N SER A 476 24.73 10.96 11.66
CA SER A 476 25.15 10.93 10.24
C SER A 476 24.52 12.05 9.40
N LEU A 477 23.63 12.87 9.98
CA LEU A 477 22.97 13.96 9.26
C LEU A 477 23.97 15.05 8.84
N VAL A 478 24.33 15.00 7.57
CA VAL A 478 25.27 15.93 6.93
C VAL A 478 24.81 17.38 7.04
N ASP A 479 23.54 17.65 6.72
CA ASP A 479 22.99 19.02 6.70
C ASP A 479 23.05 19.65 8.10
N ALA A 480 22.56 18.98 9.13
CA ALA A 480 22.57 19.50 10.50
C ALA A 480 23.98 19.86 10.99
N ARG A 481 25.01 19.12 10.57
CA ARG A 481 26.43 19.40 10.91
C ARG A 481 26.97 20.62 10.18
N LEU A 482 26.64 20.75 8.89
CA LEU A 482 27.00 21.92 8.09
C LEU A 482 26.31 23.18 8.61
N ASP A 483 25.03 23.07 9.00
CA ASP A 483 24.25 24.21 9.50
C ASP A 483 24.73 24.69 10.87
N LEU A 484 25.07 23.77 11.79
CA LEU A 484 25.72 24.13 13.06
C LEU A 484 27.07 24.82 12.83
N ALA A 485 27.85 24.34 11.87
CA ALA A 485 29.12 24.97 11.50
C ALA A 485 28.91 26.39 10.93
N GLY A 486 27.87 26.59 10.11
CA GLY A 486 27.49 27.92 9.60
C GLY A 486 27.02 28.88 10.71
N ILE A 487 26.24 28.38 11.68
CA ILE A 487 25.85 29.17 12.86
C ILE A 487 27.10 29.59 13.65
N ALA A 488 28.05 28.68 13.89
CA ALA A 488 29.26 29.00 14.66
C ALA A 488 30.12 30.10 14.02
N LEU A 489 30.18 30.17 12.68
CA LEU A 489 30.90 31.23 11.97
C LEU A 489 30.29 32.61 12.19
N SER A 490 28.96 32.69 12.15
CA SER A 490 28.26 33.97 12.31
C SER A 490 28.04 34.34 13.78
N ARG A 491 27.85 33.34 14.65
CA ARG A 491 27.41 33.43 16.05
C ARG A 491 28.17 32.42 16.93
N PRO A 492 29.46 32.64 17.18
CA PRO A 492 30.26 31.77 18.04
C PRO A 492 29.80 31.79 19.51
N ASP A 493 28.95 32.74 19.89
CA ASP A 493 28.27 32.81 21.19
C ASP A 493 27.14 31.77 21.35
N VAL A 494 26.65 31.20 20.24
CA VAL A 494 25.57 30.21 20.21
C VAL A 494 26.11 28.80 19.97
N VAL A 495 27.01 28.63 19.02
CA VAL A 495 27.69 27.35 18.73
C VAL A 495 29.20 27.56 18.88
N PRO A 496 29.87 26.87 19.82
CA PRO A 496 31.32 27.00 20.00
C PRO A 496 32.10 26.63 18.74
N LEU A 497 33.10 27.44 18.37
CA LEU A 497 33.95 27.19 17.20
C LEU A 497 34.61 25.81 17.23
N LEU A 498 35.03 25.34 18.40
CA LEU A 498 35.67 24.04 18.58
C LEU A 498 34.72 22.88 18.23
N GLU A 499 33.45 22.99 18.62
CA GLU A 499 32.43 22.01 18.31
C GLU A 499 32.18 21.96 16.80
N ALA A 500 31.99 23.11 16.17
CA ALA A 500 31.81 23.23 14.73
C ALA A 500 33.00 22.68 13.92
N GLN A 501 34.23 22.95 14.37
CA GLN A 501 35.45 22.38 13.76
C GLN A 501 35.44 20.85 13.85
N ALA A 502 35.05 20.28 15.00
CA ALA A 502 34.95 18.84 15.17
C ALA A 502 33.88 18.22 14.24
N LEU A 503 32.70 18.86 14.13
CA LEU A 503 31.62 18.41 13.25
C LEU A 503 32.02 18.44 11.77
N ALA A 504 32.69 19.50 11.31
CA ALA A 504 33.19 19.62 9.95
C ALA A 504 34.33 18.63 9.65
N ALA A 505 35.29 18.46 10.57
CA ALA A 505 36.41 17.54 10.41
C ALA A 505 35.94 16.07 10.33
N THR A 506 35.00 15.69 11.19
CA THR A 506 34.40 14.35 11.16
C THR A 506 33.60 14.12 9.88
N LEU A 507 33.08 15.17 9.22
CA LEU A 507 32.31 15.04 7.99
C LEU A 507 33.22 14.74 6.81
N LEU A 508 34.38 15.41 6.76
CA LEU A 508 35.41 15.17 5.76
C LEU A 508 36.00 13.75 5.83
N ALA A 509 35.97 13.12 7.01
CA ALA A 509 36.38 11.74 7.20
C ALA A 509 35.37 10.73 6.61
N GLU A 510 34.17 11.14 6.20
CA GLU A 510 33.18 10.24 5.63
C GLU A 510 33.52 9.82 4.20
N PRO A 511 33.67 8.50 3.94
CA PRO A 511 34.14 8.02 2.64
C PRO A 511 33.14 8.27 1.50
N LYS A 512 31.85 8.29 1.81
CA LYS A 512 30.76 8.43 0.84
C LYS A 512 30.18 9.85 0.74
N LEU A 513 30.82 10.84 1.36
CA LEU A 513 30.37 12.22 1.26
C LEU A 513 30.44 12.73 -0.19
N GLU A 514 29.36 13.34 -0.66
CA GLU A 514 29.27 13.91 -2.00
C GLU A 514 30.35 14.98 -2.24
N PRO A 515 30.92 15.10 -3.45
CA PRO A 515 31.99 16.06 -3.73
C PRO A 515 31.64 17.51 -3.37
N GLU A 516 30.41 17.95 -3.66
CA GLU A 516 29.94 19.30 -3.35
C GLU A 516 29.86 19.54 -1.84
N ARG A 517 29.32 18.58 -1.10
CA ARG A 517 29.23 18.63 0.37
C ARG A 517 30.61 18.59 1.03
N ARG A 518 31.53 17.81 0.46
CA ARG A 518 32.94 17.75 0.90
C ARG A 518 33.63 19.09 0.70
N MET A 519 33.40 19.75 -0.43
CA MET A 519 33.93 21.08 -0.71
C MET A 519 33.38 22.11 0.29
N ALA A 520 32.06 22.13 0.52
CA ALA A 520 31.43 23.01 1.51
C ALA A 520 32.01 22.80 2.93
N ALA A 521 32.14 21.55 3.36
CA ALA A 521 32.72 21.21 4.67
C ALA A 521 34.19 21.63 4.79
N SER A 522 34.97 21.48 3.71
CA SER A 522 36.38 21.89 3.67
C SER A 522 36.51 23.41 3.80
N GLN A 523 35.65 24.16 3.10
CA GLN A 523 35.62 25.61 3.17
C GLN A 523 35.21 26.10 4.56
N LEU A 524 34.13 25.55 5.13
CA LEU A 524 33.68 25.88 6.48
C LEU A 524 34.78 25.62 7.51
N LEU A 525 35.50 24.49 7.42
CA LEU A 525 36.59 24.16 8.34
C LEU A 525 37.75 25.16 8.26
N LEU A 526 38.09 25.64 7.06
CA LEU A 526 39.11 26.68 6.87
C LEU A 526 38.66 28.00 7.48
N GLU A 527 37.43 28.42 7.23
CA GLU A 527 36.86 29.66 7.79
C GLU A 527 36.77 29.60 9.32
N LEU A 528 36.34 28.47 9.88
CA LEU A 528 36.26 28.24 11.33
C LEU A 528 37.63 28.24 11.99
N SER A 529 38.68 27.80 11.28
CA SER A 529 40.06 27.81 11.77
C SER A 529 40.70 29.19 11.72
N ALA A 530 40.22 30.06 10.83
CA ALA A 530 40.66 31.45 10.69
C ALA A 530 39.88 32.43 11.59
N ALA A 531 38.71 32.02 12.11
CA ALA A 531 37.88 32.84 12.98
C ALA A 531 38.59 33.18 14.30
N PRO A 532 38.63 34.46 14.74
CA PRO A 532 39.26 34.84 15.99
C PRO A 532 38.54 34.18 17.17
N ALA A 533 39.31 33.58 18.09
CA ALA A 533 38.76 33.04 19.32
C ALA A 533 37.98 34.15 20.06
N ALA A 534 36.70 33.92 20.32
CA ALA A 534 35.87 34.89 21.04
C ALA A 534 36.54 35.24 22.38
N PRO A 535 36.61 36.53 22.76
CA PRO A 535 37.20 36.91 24.05
C PRO A 535 36.41 36.23 25.19
N PRO A 536 37.09 35.71 26.22
CA PRO A 536 36.41 35.07 27.34
C PRO A 536 35.45 36.07 28.01
N ARG A 537 34.20 35.64 28.25
CA ARG A 537 33.20 36.39 29.00
C ARG A 537 33.49 36.40 30.49
#